data_AF-A0A814RM49-F1
#
_entry.id   AF-A0A814RM49-F1
#
_cell.length_a   1.000
_cell.length_b   1.000
_cell.length_c   1.000
_cell.angle_alpha   90.00
_cell.angle_beta   90.00
_cell.angle_gamma   90.00
#
_symmetry.space_group_name_H-M   'P 1'
#
loop_
_entity.id
_entity.type
_entity.pdbx_description
1 polymer ?
#
loop_
_entity_poly.entity_id
_entity_poly.type
_entity_poly.pdbx_seq_one_letter_code
_entity_poly.pdbx_strand_id
1 'polypeptide(L)'
;MTSLKEMTLEKSRSSKLQFPKCVDGNVNSYARFIQKIIIMLDQTLVSLTPPASSVKASHVLNESFYTRRDRMETFTNWPHTKPSADDMASNGWFSCRIADRVICIYCDTICHRWKSTDDPKQVHKRLSPQCTFVLSELSESSNTIPVVIQTSEETFRPHHTDMCQMSYRLKSFDQPAWTQNTPTAHDLAYAGFFYSGEGNVVTCFYCNGSLKQWNSNDSPKVEHARWFPHCLYAKHLCGDVFYNQIQLAKHQYERKNNTIDENELTSFLKARLDLPIVRRLSAKYSLKIIERCYEVQYKLNHNDFRSDSELEMNCFLLQKQLDIIRGDKQKLITPSDSRKSVPVDTTCHTKPQQCRICFEEERQLACLPCGHFCACTCCGYGLQTCPVCRTTIQSFVRLYC
;
A
#
# COMPACT_ATOMS: atom_id res chain seq x y z
N MET A 1 69.87 -34.55 20.40
CA MET A 1 69.86 -33.33 21.23
C MET A 1 70.42 -32.18 20.40
N THR A 2 69.57 -31.36 19.77
CA THR A 2 69.94 -29.99 19.38
C THR A 2 68.70 -29.20 18.98
N SER A 3 68.64 -28.00 19.54
CA SER A 3 67.58 -26.99 19.51
C SER A 3 67.71 -26.06 18.30
N LEU A 4 66.61 -25.40 17.89
CA LEU A 4 66.46 -23.94 17.59
C LEU A 4 65.13 -23.77 16.82
N LYS A 5 64.03 -23.34 17.46
CA LYS A 5 63.59 -21.96 17.82
C LYS A 5 62.92 -21.18 16.67
N GLU A 6 61.65 -20.89 16.92
CA GLU A 6 60.71 -20.04 16.17
C GLU A 6 61.07 -18.54 16.24
N MET A 7 60.56 -17.79 15.26
CA MET A 7 60.48 -16.32 15.27
C MET A 7 59.07 -15.85 14.87
N THR A 8 58.61 -14.86 15.63
CA THR A 8 57.31 -14.17 15.61
C THR A 8 57.28 -12.88 14.75
N LEU A 9 56.06 -12.40 14.53
CA LEU A 9 55.54 -11.21 13.83
C LEU A 9 56.32 -9.88 13.99
N GLU A 10 56.28 -8.99 12.97
CA GLU A 10 55.35 -7.83 12.87
C GLU A 10 55.68 -6.83 11.72
N LYS A 11 54.60 -6.19 11.22
CA LYS A 11 54.44 -4.80 10.69
C LYS A 11 54.92 -4.34 9.29
N SER A 12 53.90 -4.06 8.47
CA SER A 12 53.63 -2.83 7.67
C SER A 12 54.56 -2.43 6.51
N ARG A 13 53.96 -2.18 5.33
CA ARG A 13 54.16 -0.94 4.55
C ARG A 13 53.19 -0.78 3.36
N SER A 14 52.57 0.40 3.34
CA SER A 14 51.85 1.13 2.29
C SER A 14 52.19 0.82 0.82
N SER A 15 51.17 0.83 -0.06
CA SER A 15 51.27 1.54 -1.35
C SER A 15 49.92 1.92 -1.99
N LYS A 16 49.72 3.24 -2.11
CA LYS A 16 49.17 4.02 -3.23
C LYS A 16 47.82 3.61 -3.86
N LEU A 17 46.83 4.47 -3.61
CA LEU A 17 45.66 4.72 -4.45
C LEU A 17 46.06 5.03 -5.90
N GLN A 18 45.50 4.27 -6.84
CA GLN A 18 45.48 4.61 -8.26
C GLN A 18 44.06 4.37 -8.77
N PHE A 19 43.34 5.44 -9.12
CA PHE A 19 42.01 5.35 -9.72
C PHE A 19 42.14 5.00 -11.21
N PRO A 20 41.41 4.00 -11.74
CA PRO A 20 41.25 3.85 -13.17
C PRO A 20 40.33 4.93 -13.73
N LYS A 21 40.77 5.56 -14.81
CA LYS A 21 39.98 6.47 -15.66
C LYS A 21 38.78 5.72 -16.26
N CYS A 22 37.64 6.41 -16.37
CA CYS A 22 36.48 5.92 -17.13
C CYS A 22 36.86 5.58 -18.56
N VAL A 23 36.48 4.38 -19.01
CA VAL A 23 36.36 3.99 -20.42
C VAL A 23 35.02 3.27 -20.57
N ASP A 24 34.38 3.56 -21.68
CA ASP A 24 32.97 3.41 -22.00
C ASP A 24 32.31 2.04 -21.76
N GLY A 25 30.99 2.11 -21.56
CA GLY A 25 30.06 1.10 -22.06
C GLY A 25 29.76 -0.09 -21.13
N ASN A 26 28.76 0.05 -20.27
CA ASN A 26 27.71 -0.98 -20.22
C ASN A 26 26.43 -0.52 -19.50
N VAL A 27 25.46 -0.03 -20.27
CA VAL A 27 24.07 0.17 -19.81
C VAL A 27 23.37 -1.19 -19.52
N ASN A 28 24.00 -2.34 -19.81
CA ASN A 28 23.41 -3.67 -19.57
C ASN A 28 23.64 -4.30 -18.18
N SER A 29 24.40 -3.72 -17.23
CA SER A 29 24.56 -4.37 -15.91
C SER A 29 23.42 -4.04 -14.93
N TYR A 30 22.92 -2.80 -14.95
CA TYR A 30 21.77 -2.36 -14.15
C TYR A 30 20.44 -2.92 -14.68
N ALA A 31 20.30 -3.02 -16.01
CA ALA A 31 19.18 -3.69 -16.65
C ALA A 31 19.14 -5.18 -16.28
N ARG A 32 20.30 -5.88 -16.22
CA ARG A 32 20.36 -7.30 -15.81
C ARG A 32 20.08 -7.52 -14.32
N PHE A 33 20.36 -6.56 -13.45
CA PHE A 33 20.05 -6.66 -12.01
C PHE A 33 18.55 -6.46 -11.74
N ILE A 34 17.94 -5.45 -12.36
CA ILE A 34 16.49 -5.25 -12.30
C ILE A 34 15.75 -6.37 -13.03
N GLN A 35 16.29 -6.88 -14.14
CA GLN A 35 15.73 -8.01 -14.85
C GLN A 35 15.88 -9.33 -14.06
N LYS A 36 16.91 -9.50 -13.22
CA LYS A 36 17.00 -10.65 -12.29
C LYS A 36 16.00 -10.57 -11.14
N ILE A 37 15.71 -9.38 -10.60
CA ILE A 37 14.65 -9.19 -9.58
C ILE A 37 13.27 -9.37 -10.22
N ILE A 38 13.05 -8.84 -11.43
CA ILE A 38 11.83 -9.05 -12.21
C ILE A 38 11.65 -10.53 -12.56
N ILE A 39 12.71 -11.24 -12.97
CA ILE A 39 12.68 -12.67 -13.30
C ILE A 39 12.52 -13.55 -12.05
N MET A 40 13.12 -13.20 -10.90
CA MET A 40 12.92 -13.95 -9.64
C MET A 40 11.50 -13.78 -9.09
N LEU A 41 10.89 -12.60 -9.23
CA LEU A 41 9.49 -12.35 -8.89
C LEU A 41 8.51 -13.01 -9.90
N ASP A 42 8.91 -13.13 -11.16
CA ASP A 42 8.09 -13.68 -12.27
C ASP A 42 8.26 -15.21 -12.45
N GLN A 43 9.32 -15.83 -11.93
CA GLN A 43 9.54 -17.29 -11.97
C GLN A 43 9.07 -18.02 -10.70
N THR A 44 9.03 -17.36 -9.53
CA THR A 44 8.57 -17.97 -8.26
C THR A 44 7.05 -17.86 -8.04
N LEU A 45 6.37 -16.89 -8.67
CA LEU A 45 4.89 -16.84 -8.70
C LEU A 45 4.27 -17.92 -9.61
N VAL A 46 5.10 -18.59 -10.44
CA VAL A 46 4.66 -19.59 -11.43
C VAL A 46 4.67 -21.02 -10.87
N SER A 47 5.30 -21.27 -9.72
CA SER A 47 5.38 -22.61 -9.11
C SER A 47 4.38 -22.88 -7.97
N LEU A 48 3.52 -21.91 -7.64
CA LEU A 48 2.46 -22.07 -6.66
C LEU A 48 1.21 -22.64 -7.35
N THR A 49 1.07 -23.97 -7.36
CA THR A 49 -0.20 -24.60 -7.74
C THR A 49 -1.27 -24.25 -6.70
N PRO A 50 -2.45 -23.76 -7.11
CA PRO A 50 -3.55 -23.53 -6.18
C PRO A 50 -4.09 -24.88 -5.66
N PRO A 51 -4.63 -24.94 -4.43
CA PRO A 51 -5.41 -26.10 -4.02
C PRO A 51 -6.61 -26.25 -4.96
N ALA A 52 -6.81 -27.46 -5.46
CA ALA A 52 -7.99 -27.79 -6.24
C ALA A 52 -9.21 -27.80 -5.32
N SER A 53 -10.09 -26.81 -5.41
CA SER A 53 -11.47 -26.96 -4.98
C SER A 53 -12.41 -26.10 -5.84
N SER A 54 -13.41 -26.80 -6.38
CA SER A 54 -14.52 -26.30 -7.14
C SER A 54 -15.44 -25.44 -6.26
N VAL A 55 -15.45 -24.13 -6.47
CA VAL A 55 -16.56 -23.29 -6.00
C VAL A 55 -16.98 -22.41 -7.16
N LYS A 56 -18.26 -22.57 -7.56
CA LYS A 56 -18.90 -21.75 -8.58
C LYS A 56 -18.83 -20.29 -8.14
N ALA A 57 -18.45 -19.41 -9.06
CA ALA A 57 -18.43 -17.97 -8.86
C ALA A 57 -19.84 -17.46 -8.53
N SER A 58 -20.13 -17.30 -7.24
CA SER A 58 -21.17 -16.39 -6.76
C SER A 58 -20.46 -15.17 -6.19
N HIS A 59 -20.37 -14.11 -6.99
CA HIS A 59 -20.03 -12.76 -6.55
C HIS A 59 -21.08 -12.34 -5.50
N VAL A 60 -20.82 -12.66 -4.24
CA VAL A 60 -21.56 -12.13 -3.10
C VAL A 60 -20.59 -11.22 -2.39
N LEU A 61 -20.85 -9.93 -2.54
CA LEU A 61 -20.14 -8.81 -1.93
C LEU A 61 -20.02 -9.06 -0.42
N ASN A 62 -18.85 -9.51 0.00
CA ASN A 62 -18.38 -9.38 1.38
C ASN A 62 -17.02 -8.67 1.38
N GLU A 63 -16.91 -7.63 0.54
CA GLU A 63 -15.77 -6.71 0.49
C GLU A 63 -16.15 -5.43 1.24
N SER A 64 -16.22 -5.55 2.56
CA SER A 64 -16.25 -4.41 3.45
C SER A 64 -15.00 -3.55 3.24
N PHE A 65 -15.19 -2.33 2.73
CA PHE A 65 -14.34 -1.15 2.91
C PHE A 65 -12.85 -1.24 2.52
N TYR A 66 -12.57 -1.04 1.23
CA TYR A 66 -11.26 -0.56 0.79
C TYR A 66 -11.39 0.88 0.27
N THR A 67 -11.22 1.82 1.19
CA THR A 67 -11.29 3.25 0.95
C THR A 67 -10.14 3.72 0.06
N ARG A 68 -10.21 4.96 -0.43
CA ARG A 68 -9.07 5.62 -1.10
C ARG A 68 -7.80 5.60 -0.24
N ARG A 69 -7.95 5.67 1.09
CA ARG A 69 -6.84 5.56 2.04
C ARG A 69 -6.20 4.18 1.97
N ASP A 70 -7.00 3.13 2.01
CA ASP A 70 -6.50 1.75 1.95
C ASP A 70 -5.83 1.45 0.59
N ARG A 71 -6.31 2.05 -0.50
CA ARG A 71 -5.61 2.04 -1.80
C ARG A 71 -4.25 2.68 -1.72
N MET A 72 -4.18 3.90 -1.19
CA MET A 72 -2.93 4.66 -1.07
C MET A 72 -1.86 3.88 -0.29
N GLU A 73 -2.27 3.15 0.75
CA GLU A 73 -1.35 2.33 1.56
C GLU A 73 -0.64 1.24 0.76
N THR A 74 -1.15 0.84 -0.40
CA THR A 74 -0.48 -0.16 -1.27
C THR A 74 0.67 0.42 -2.10
N PHE A 75 0.80 1.75 -2.19
CA PHE A 75 1.76 2.44 -3.07
C PHE A 75 3.06 2.88 -2.37
N THR A 76 3.43 2.28 -1.25
CA THR A 76 4.64 2.65 -0.47
C THR A 76 5.94 2.62 -1.27
N ASN A 77 6.03 1.83 -2.34
CA ASN A 77 7.21 1.72 -3.22
C ASN A 77 6.89 1.96 -4.71
N TRP A 78 5.92 2.82 -5.00
CA TRP A 78 5.55 3.14 -6.38
C TRP A 78 6.72 3.83 -7.12
N PRO A 79 7.15 3.34 -8.31
CA PRO A 79 8.38 3.80 -8.94
C PRO A 79 8.23 5.07 -9.79
N HIS A 80 6.99 5.56 -10.01
CA HIS A 80 6.72 6.67 -10.91
C HIS A 80 6.33 7.95 -10.16
N THR A 81 6.87 9.08 -10.61
CA THR A 81 6.39 10.42 -10.20
C THR A 81 5.12 10.80 -10.93
N LYS A 82 4.97 10.33 -12.19
CA LYS A 82 3.76 10.42 -13.00
C LYS A 82 3.56 9.10 -13.79
N PRO A 83 2.37 8.48 -13.75
CA PRO A 83 1.28 8.79 -12.82
C PRO A 83 1.74 8.59 -11.37
N SER A 84 1.34 9.51 -10.47
CA SER A 84 1.72 9.45 -9.06
C SER A 84 0.92 8.36 -8.33
N ALA A 85 1.38 7.95 -7.15
CA ALA A 85 0.62 7.04 -6.28
C ALA A 85 -0.81 7.57 -6.01
N ASP A 86 -0.95 8.89 -5.90
CA ASP A 86 -2.22 9.56 -5.71
C ASP A 86 -3.13 9.49 -6.95
N ASP A 87 -2.56 9.70 -8.14
CA ASP A 87 -3.29 9.53 -9.40
C ASP A 87 -3.79 8.09 -9.55
N MET A 88 -2.96 7.11 -9.19
CA MET A 88 -3.32 5.69 -9.26
C MET A 88 -4.44 5.35 -8.28
N ALA A 89 -4.27 5.69 -7.00
CA ALA A 89 -5.25 5.40 -5.95
C ALA A 89 -6.56 6.18 -6.17
N SER A 90 -6.52 7.41 -6.68
CA SER A 90 -7.72 8.19 -7.00
C SER A 90 -8.53 7.56 -8.13
N ASN A 91 -7.89 6.77 -9.00
CA ASN A 91 -8.54 6.14 -10.15
C ASN A 91 -8.80 4.63 -9.97
N GLY A 92 -8.90 4.17 -8.72
CA GLY A 92 -9.37 2.82 -8.38
C GLY A 92 -8.28 1.74 -8.43
N TRP A 93 -7.03 2.12 -8.65
CA TRP A 93 -5.92 1.18 -8.72
C TRP A 93 -5.35 0.87 -7.32
N PHE A 94 -4.98 -0.38 -7.12
CA PHE A 94 -4.18 -0.87 -6.01
C PHE A 94 -2.82 -1.33 -6.55
N SER A 95 -1.75 -1.02 -5.85
CA SER A 95 -0.42 -1.50 -6.20
C SER A 95 -0.26 -2.96 -5.77
N CYS A 96 0.25 -3.77 -6.70
CA CYS A 96 0.62 -5.17 -6.44
C CYS A 96 1.96 -5.30 -5.68
N ARG A 97 2.60 -4.17 -5.35
CA ARG A 97 3.94 -4.08 -4.73
C ARG A 97 5.02 -4.83 -5.52
N ILE A 98 4.83 -4.98 -6.82
CA ILE A 98 5.77 -5.63 -7.73
C ILE A 98 5.98 -4.70 -8.92
N ALA A 99 7.15 -4.08 -9.00
CA ALA A 99 7.49 -3.07 -10.01
C ALA A 99 6.39 -1.98 -10.08
N ASP A 100 5.86 -1.71 -11.27
CA ASP A 100 4.76 -0.77 -11.50
C ASP A 100 3.42 -1.47 -11.79
N ARG A 101 3.27 -2.72 -11.34
CA ARG A 101 2.05 -3.49 -11.54
C ARG A 101 0.95 -3.02 -10.59
N VAL A 102 -0.24 -2.83 -11.14
CA VAL A 102 -1.45 -2.46 -10.41
C VAL A 102 -2.61 -3.38 -10.77
N ILE A 103 -3.56 -3.49 -9.85
CA ILE A 103 -4.82 -4.21 -10.03
C ILE A 103 -5.98 -3.32 -9.62
N CYS A 104 -7.10 -3.38 -10.36
CA CYS A 104 -8.36 -2.85 -9.88
C CYS A 104 -9.18 -4.00 -9.27
N ILE A 105 -9.51 -3.93 -7.98
CA ILE A 105 -10.25 -4.99 -7.29
C ILE A 105 -11.73 -5.08 -7.70
N TYR A 106 -12.25 -4.04 -8.35
CA TYR A 106 -13.64 -3.98 -8.78
C TYR A 106 -13.88 -4.66 -10.13
N CYS A 107 -12.84 -4.76 -10.97
CA CYS A 107 -12.92 -5.37 -12.30
C CYS A 107 -11.78 -6.35 -12.59
N ASP A 108 -10.96 -6.68 -11.59
CA ASP A 108 -9.84 -7.61 -11.66
C ASP A 108 -8.82 -7.30 -12.78
N THR A 109 -8.81 -6.06 -13.28
CA THR A 109 -7.92 -5.65 -14.37
C THR A 109 -6.51 -5.42 -13.82
N ILE A 110 -5.50 -6.06 -14.44
CA ILE A 110 -4.09 -5.94 -14.03
C ILE A 110 -3.29 -5.20 -15.10
N CYS A 111 -2.68 -4.08 -14.72
CA CYS A 111 -1.92 -3.20 -15.62
C CYS A 111 -0.46 -3.05 -15.17
N HIS A 112 0.47 -2.89 -16.11
CA HIS A 112 1.89 -2.64 -15.83
C HIS A 112 2.58 -1.92 -17.00
N ARG A 113 3.84 -1.48 -16.81
CA ARG A 113 4.60 -0.67 -17.80
C ARG A 113 3.95 0.69 -18.08
N TRP A 114 3.69 1.43 -17.02
CA TRP A 114 3.16 2.78 -17.07
C TRP A 114 4.21 3.77 -17.58
N LYS A 115 3.76 4.72 -18.39
CA LYS A 115 4.53 5.85 -18.91
C LYS A 115 4.07 7.13 -18.22
N SER A 116 4.94 8.15 -18.22
CA SER A 116 4.61 9.48 -17.69
C SER A 116 3.46 10.19 -18.43
N THR A 117 3.11 9.71 -19.62
CA THR A 117 2.00 10.21 -20.44
C THR A 117 0.69 9.46 -20.21
N ASP A 118 0.70 8.35 -19.47
CA ASP A 118 -0.49 7.53 -19.26
C ASP A 118 -1.38 8.16 -18.19
N ASP A 119 -2.64 8.42 -18.54
CA ASP A 119 -3.66 8.89 -17.61
C ASP A 119 -4.38 7.70 -16.96
N PRO A 120 -4.28 7.49 -15.63
CA PRO A 120 -4.87 6.34 -14.96
C PRO A 120 -6.39 6.22 -15.11
N LYS A 121 -7.11 7.36 -15.19
CA LYS A 121 -8.56 7.40 -15.39
C LYS A 121 -8.92 6.91 -16.78
N GLN A 122 -8.26 7.45 -17.81
CA GLN A 122 -8.52 7.08 -19.21
C GLN A 122 -8.07 5.65 -19.51
N VAL A 123 -6.97 5.20 -18.93
CA VAL A 123 -6.53 3.80 -19.03
C VAL A 123 -7.58 2.88 -18.42
N HIS A 124 -8.05 3.16 -17.20
CA HIS A 124 -9.06 2.34 -16.54
C HIS A 124 -10.37 2.30 -17.32
N LYS A 125 -10.87 3.46 -17.75
CA LYS A 125 -12.10 3.59 -18.55
C LYS A 125 -12.00 2.84 -19.87
N ARG A 126 -10.86 2.90 -20.54
CA ARG A 126 -10.64 2.22 -21.82
C ARG A 126 -10.58 0.71 -21.65
N LEU A 127 -9.85 0.22 -20.65
CA LEU A 127 -9.64 -1.21 -20.45
C LEU A 127 -10.87 -1.89 -19.86
N SER A 128 -11.58 -1.20 -18.96
CA SER A 128 -12.68 -1.77 -18.18
C SER A 128 -13.83 -0.77 -18.03
N PRO A 129 -14.52 -0.42 -19.14
CA PRO A 129 -15.59 0.60 -19.14
C PRO A 129 -16.80 0.21 -18.28
N GLN A 130 -16.98 -1.08 -18.00
CA GLN A 130 -18.05 -1.63 -17.16
C GLN A 130 -17.62 -1.85 -15.70
N CYS A 131 -16.42 -1.40 -15.32
CA CYS A 131 -15.95 -1.49 -13.95
C CYS A 131 -16.85 -0.63 -13.04
N THR A 132 -17.29 -1.19 -11.90
CA THR A 132 -18.10 -0.48 -10.91
C THR A 132 -17.48 0.85 -10.48
N PHE A 133 -16.15 0.90 -10.30
CA PHE A 133 -15.42 2.13 -9.95
C PHE A 133 -15.47 3.17 -11.07
N VAL A 134 -15.32 2.74 -12.33
CA VAL A 134 -15.39 3.63 -13.50
C VAL A 134 -16.81 4.18 -13.66
N LEU A 135 -17.82 3.33 -13.47
CA LEU A 135 -19.22 3.74 -13.58
C LEU A 135 -19.61 4.76 -12.50
N SER A 136 -19.14 4.59 -11.25
CA SER A 136 -19.42 5.55 -10.17
C SER A 136 -18.80 6.93 -10.39
N GLU A 137 -17.60 6.98 -11.00
CA GLU A 137 -16.94 8.25 -11.36
C GLU A 137 -17.64 8.98 -12.51
N LEU A 138 -18.35 8.27 -13.39
CA LEU A 138 -19.08 8.87 -14.51
C LEU A 138 -20.40 9.50 -14.06
N SER A 139 -21.04 8.97 -13.01
CA SER A 139 -22.26 9.58 -12.45
C SER A 139 -22.04 10.93 -11.76
N GLU A 140 -20.83 11.21 -11.27
CA GLU A 140 -20.51 12.51 -10.65
C GLU A 140 -20.28 13.65 -11.66
N SER A 141 -20.13 13.33 -12.95
CA SER A 141 -19.75 14.30 -13.99
C SER A 141 -20.90 15.10 -14.63
N SER A 142 -22.15 14.95 -14.15
CA SER A 142 -23.34 15.55 -14.79
C SER A 142 -24.04 16.69 -14.03
N ASN A 143 -23.45 17.32 -13.01
CA ASN A 143 -24.04 18.52 -12.39
C ASN A 143 -23.02 19.66 -12.18
N THR A 144 -23.22 20.79 -12.88
CA THR A 144 -22.78 22.15 -12.48
C THR A 144 -23.98 22.77 -11.74
N ILE A 145 -23.93 23.50 -10.61
CA ILE A 145 -23.24 24.74 -10.13
C ILE A 145 -23.60 24.88 -8.60
N PRO A 146 -23.08 25.82 -7.74
CA PRO A 146 -21.75 26.38 -7.46
C PRO A 146 -21.24 26.11 -6.01
N VAL A 147 -19.92 26.30 -5.83
CA VAL A 147 -19.20 26.84 -4.64
C VAL A 147 -19.84 26.64 -3.25
N VAL A 148 -19.24 25.73 -2.48
CA VAL A 148 -18.57 26.13 -1.24
C VAL A 148 -17.14 25.62 -1.33
N ILE A 149 -16.19 26.54 -1.48
CA ILE A 149 -14.81 26.30 -1.06
C ILE A 149 -14.89 26.13 0.46
N GLN A 150 -14.99 24.88 0.91
CA GLN A 150 -14.46 24.51 2.22
C GLN A 150 -13.06 24.00 1.91
N THR A 151 -12.13 24.92 2.07
CA THR A 151 -10.70 24.66 2.25
C THR A 151 -10.52 23.32 2.95
N SER A 152 -9.86 22.39 2.26
CA SER A 152 -9.36 21.16 2.84
C SER A 152 -8.30 21.54 3.88
N GLU A 153 -8.72 21.80 5.10
CA GLU A 153 -7.84 21.58 6.24
C GLU A 153 -7.87 20.08 6.50
N GLU A 154 -6.78 19.40 6.11
CA GLU A 154 -6.42 18.10 6.66
C GLU A 154 -6.52 18.23 8.18
N THR A 155 -7.62 17.75 8.76
CA THR A 155 -7.91 18.02 10.17
C THR A 155 -6.76 17.45 11.01
N PHE A 156 -6.02 18.34 11.65
CA PHE A 156 -4.94 18.04 12.58
C PHE A 156 -5.48 17.15 13.70
N ARG A 157 -5.29 15.83 13.60
CA ARG A 157 -5.71 14.85 14.62
C ARG A 157 -4.47 14.25 15.29
N PRO A 158 -3.93 14.91 16.33
CA PRO A 158 -2.81 14.39 17.09
C PRO A 158 -3.22 13.13 17.87
N HIS A 159 -2.32 12.15 17.93
CA HIS A 159 -2.54 10.90 18.68
C HIS A 159 -2.50 11.12 20.19
N HIS A 160 -1.67 12.05 20.67
CA HIS A 160 -1.54 12.43 22.08
C HIS A 160 -2.01 13.87 22.26
N THR A 161 -3.30 14.02 22.56
CA THR A 161 -3.96 15.34 22.69
C THR A 161 -3.44 16.14 23.88
N ASP A 162 -3.04 15.46 24.96
CA ASP A 162 -2.38 15.98 26.14
C ASP A 162 -0.97 16.51 25.86
N MET A 163 -0.28 15.95 24.87
CA MET A 163 1.08 16.35 24.47
C MET A 163 1.13 17.36 23.31
N CYS A 164 -0.02 17.93 22.93
CA CYS A 164 -0.11 18.93 21.86
C CYS A 164 0.62 20.23 22.21
N GLN A 165 0.59 20.64 23.48
CA GLN A 165 1.31 21.82 23.93
C GLN A 165 2.79 21.50 24.14
N MET A 166 3.66 22.30 23.54
CA MET A 166 5.11 22.12 23.65
C MET A 166 5.62 22.20 25.08
N SER A 167 4.98 22.99 25.94
CA SER A 167 5.30 23.09 27.37
C SER A 167 5.13 21.75 28.10
N TYR A 168 4.11 20.95 27.77
CA TYR A 168 3.93 19.62 28.36
C TYR A 168 4.98 18.64 27.85
N ARG A 169 5.33 18.72 26.56
CA ARG A 169 6.44 17.92 26.01
C ARG A 169 7.77 18.25 26.69
N LEU A 170 8.08 19.53 26.90
CA LEU A 170 9.28 19.96 27.62
C LEU A 170 9.32 19.37 29.03
N LYS A 171 8.22 19.51 29.78
CA LYS A 171 8.11 18.99 31.15
C LYS A 171 8.32 17.48 31.26
N SER A 172 7.98 16.73 30.21
CA SER A 172 8.21 15.27 30.20
C SER A 172 9.69 14.90 30.34
N PHE A 173 10.61 15.79 29.94
CA PHE A 173 12.05 15.58 30.02
C PHE A 173 12.66 15.96 31.38
N ASP A 174 11.89 16.52 32.31
CA ASP A 174 12.35 16.85 33.68
C ASP A 174 12.43 15.59 34.57
N GLN A 175 12.09 14.42 34.04
CA GLN A 175 12.09 13.16 34.77
C GLN A 175 13.52 12.69 35.10
N PRO A 176 13.80 12.19 36.32
CA PRO A 176 15.17 11.79 36.73
C PRO A 176 15.80 10.70 35.85
N ALA A 177 14.95 9.87 35.23
CA ALA A 177 15.37 8.80 34.34
C ALA A 177 15.85 9.30 32.96
N TRP A 178 15.57 10.55 32.61
CA TRP A 178 15.95 11.14 31.33
C TRP A 178 17.40 11.65 31.37
N THR A 179 18.39 10.82 31.03
CA THR A 179 19.78 11.26 30.76
C THR A 179 20.56 10.30 29.84
N GLN A 180 21.31 10.88 28.90
CA GLN A 180 22.59 10.47 28.24
C GLN A 180 22.62 10.82 26.74
N ASN A 181 23.72 11.46 26.30
CA ASN A 181 24.13 11.74 24.90
C ASN A 181 22.97 11.99 23.91
N THR A 182 21.99 12.82 24.27
CA THR A 182 20.82 13.12 23.44
C THR A 182 20.81 14.58 22.97
N PRO A 183 20.05 14.92 21.91
CA PRO A 183 19.73 16.30 21.57
C PRO A 183 19.02 17.01 22.71
N THR A 184 18.99 18.33 22.69
CA THR A 184 18.38 19.11 23.78
C THR A 184 16.89 18.78 23.91
N ALA A 185 16.37 18.80 25.15
CA ALA A 185 14.94 18.61 25.41
C ALA A 185 14.08 19.60 24.60
N HIS A 186 14.61 20.81 24.37
CA HIS A 186 13.98 21.81 23.51
C HIS A 186 13.88 21.33 22.05
N ASP A 187 14.96 20.84 21.44
CA ASP A 187 14.96 20.39 20.05
C ASP A 187 14.06 19.17 19.85
N LEU A 188 14.03 18.26 20.83
CA LEU A 188 13.12 17.11 20.84
C LEU A 188 11.66 17.56 20.94
N ALA A 189 11.33 18.42 21.92
CA ALA A 189 9.98 18.97 22.09
C ALA A 189 9.52 19.79 20.87
N TYR A 190 10.41 20.58 20.28
CA TYR A 190 10.16 21.34 19.06
C TYR A 190 9.92 20.42 17.86
N ALA A 191 10.68 19.33 17.76
CA ALA A 191 10.43 18.28 16.77
C ALA A 191 9.17 17.44 17.03
N GLY A 192 8.39 17.76 18.07
CA GLY A 192 7.11 17.14 18.38
C GLY A 192 7.23 15.93 19.29
N PHE A 193 8.39 15.70 19.92
CA PHE A 193 8.63 14.56 20.78
C PHE A 193 8.43 14.88 22.27
N PHE A 194 7.94 13.92 23.03
CA PHE A 194 7.94 13.92 24.50
C PHE A 194 8.59 12.63 25.01
N TYR A 195 9.10 12.64 26.24
CA TYR A 195 9.71 11.46 26.87
C TYR A 195 8.65 10.40 27.18
N SER A 196 8.90 9.17 26.74
CA SER A 196 7.96 8.05 26.87
C SER A 196 8.01 7.34 28.23
N GLY A 197 8.91 7.75 29.13
CA GLY A 197 9.04 7.18 30.48
C GLY A 197 10.09 6.07 30.63
N GLU A 198 10.74 5.64 29.55
CA GLU A 198 11.77 4.59 29.58
C GLU A 198 13.03 5.00 28.79
N GLY A 199 14.20 4.91 29.44
CA GLY A 199 15.51 5.14 28.82
C GLY A 199 15.65 6.52 28.16
N ASN A 200 16.07 6.55 26.89
CA ASN A 200 16.09 7.76 26.06
C ASN A 200 15.02 7.73 24.94
N VAL A 201 13.94 6.98 25.16
CA VAL A 201 12.86 6.84 24.19
C VAL A 201 12.00 8.09 24.20
N VAL A 202 11.70 8.61 23.01
CA VAL A 202 10.78 9.73 22.83
C VAL A 202 9.68 9.36 21.86
N THR A 203 8.47 9.88 22.07
CA THR A 203 7.29 9.62 21.23
C THR A 203 6.76 10.92 20.64
N CYS A 204 6.38 10.92 19.37
CA CYS A 204 5.77 12.07 18.73
C CYS A 204 4.30 12.20 19.14
N PHE A 205 3.88 13.40 19.57
CA PHE A 205 2.48 13.66 19.92
C PHE A 205 1.52 13.52 18.72
N TYR A 206 2.01 13.76 17.50
CA TYR A 206 1.19 13.79 16.30
C TYR A 206 1.05 12.42 15.64
N CYS A 207 2.16 11.75 15.29
CA CYS A 207 2.15 10.49 14.55
C CYS A 207 2.30 9.24 15.43
N ASN A 208 2.49 9.40 16.75
CA ASN A 208 2.81 8.32 17.68
C ASN A 208 4.12 7.56 17.37
N GLY A 209 4.97 8.10 16.50
CA GLY A 209 6.27 7.51 16.17
C GLY A 209 7.27 7.68 17.32
N SER A 210 7.94 6.59 17.71
CA SER A 210 8.95 6.61 18.77
C SER A 210 10.37 6.39 18.27
N LEU A 211 11.33 7.17 18.79
CA LEU A 211 12.76 7.03 18.51
C LEU A 211 13.54 6.82 19.80
N LYS A 212 14.64 6.08 19.69
CA LYS A 212 15.58 5.77 20.77
C LYS A 212 17.01 5.78 20.24
N GLN A 213 17.99 5.65 21.12
CA GLN A 213 19.43 5.61 20.75
C GLN A 213 19.91 6.89 20.06
N TRP A 214 19.52 8.03 20.63
CA TRP A 214 19.96 9.33 20.18
C TRP A 214 21.45 9.59 20.47
N ASN A 215 22.08 10.40 19.62
CA ASN A 215 23.36 11.07 19.85
C ASN A 215 23.14 12.58 20.07
N SER A 216 24.04 13.24 20.81
CA SER A 216 23.97 14.69 21.08
C SER A 216 23.96 15.58 19.83
N ASN A 217 24.49 15.07 18.72
CA ASN A 217 24.56 15.78 17.44
C ASN A 217 23.40 15.44 16.49
N ASP A 218 22.51 14.52 16.84
CA ASP A 218 21.39 14.18 15.98
C ASP A 218 20.43 15.37 15.88
N SER A 219 19.79 15.54 14.73
CA SER A 219 18.75 16.54 14.55
C SER A 219 17.38 15.88 14.69
N PRO A 220 16.63 16.12 15.78
CA PRO A 220 15.33 15.49 15.98
C PRO A 220 14.36 15.72 14.84
N LYS A 221 14.36 16.91 14.26
CA LYS A 221 13.55 17.26 13.08
C LYS A 221 13.89 16.38 11.87
N VAL A 222 15.18 16.16 11.61
CA VAL A 222 15.65 15.34 10.48
C VAL A 222 15.33 13.87 10.71
N GLU A 223 15.63 13.34 11.91
CA GLU A 223 15.32 11.96 12.26
C GLU A 223 13.81 11.70 12.20
N HIS A 224 12.99 12.63 12.68
CA HIS A 224 11.55 12.52 12.62
C HIS A 224 11.06 12.40 11.17
N ALA A 225 11.49 13.29 10.29
CA ALA A 225 11.13 13.20 8.88
C ALA A 225 11.64 11.89 8.27
N ARG A 226 12.89 11.51 8.52
CA ARG A 226 13.53 10.30 7.97
C ARG A 226 12.79 9.02 8.34
N TRP A 227 12.39 8.88 9.61
CA TRP A 227 11.83 7.63 10.11
C TRP A 227 10.30 7.56 10.04
N PHE A 228 9.62 8.71 10.07
CA PHE A 228 8.15 8.78 10.02
C PHE A 228 7.68 9.70 8.89
N PRO A 229 7.85 9.28 7.62
CA PRO A 229 7.49 10.11 6.47
C PRO A 229 6.01 10.52 6.44
N HIS A 230 5.10 9.71 7.01
CA HIS A 230 3.68 10.03 7.05
C HIS A 230 3.30 11.07 8.13
N CYS A 231 4.25 11.52 8.95
CA CYS A 231 3.97 12.52 9.96
C CYS A 231 3.81 13.91 9.32
N LEU A 232 2.56 14.39 9.20
CA LEU A 232 2.28 15.73 8.68
C LEU A 232 2.94 16.82 9.53
N TYR A 233 3.05 16.64 10.85
CA TYR A 233 3.80 17.56 11.70
C TYR A 233 5.28 17.63 11.30
N ALA A 234 5.95 16.48 11.11
CA ALA A 234 7.35 16.45 10.70
C ALA A 234 7.57 17.06 9.30
N LYS A 235 6.65 16.78 8.37
CA LYS A 235 6.65 17.36 7.03
C LYS A 235 6.52 18.89 7.08
N HIS A 236 5.54 19.40 7.81
CA HIS A 236 5.35 20.85 8.00
C HIS A 236 6.56 21.50 8.67
N LEU A 237 7.12 20.85 9.71
CA LEU A 237 8.27 21.36 10.45
C LEU A 237 9.53 21.46 9.57
N CYS A 238 9.70 20.54 8.62
CA CYS A 238 10.82 20.53 7.68
C CYS A 238 10.62 21.47 6.49
N GLY A 239 9.37 21.68 6.06
CA GLY A 239 9.05 22.25 4.76
C GLY A 239 9.31 21.26 3.61
N ASP A 240 8.54 21.38 2.52
CA ASP A 240 8.49 20.37 1.45
C ASP A 240 9.86 20.08 0.81
N VAL A 241 10.65 21.12 0.53
CA VAL A 241 11.95 20.98 -0.16
C VAL A 241 12.93 20.16 0.68
N PHE A 242 13.11 20.53 1.95
CA PHE A 242 14.06 19.86 2.85
C PHE A 242 13.57 18.46 3.24
N TYR A 243 12.27 18.30 3.48
CA TYR A 243 11.67 17.00 3.73
C TYR A 243 11.94 16.01 2.59
N ASN A 244 11.73 16.43 1.33
CA ASN A 244 11.97 15.58 0.17
C ASN A 244 13.44 15.19 0.04
N GLN A 245 14.38 16.10 0.35
CA GLN A 245 15.81 15.78 0.37
C GLN A 245 16.16 14.71 1.40
N ILE A 246 15.57 14.76 2.60
CA ILE A 246 15.76 13.75 3.65
C ILE A 246 15.29 12.38 3.19
N GLN A 247 14.09 12.29 2.59
CA GLN A 247 13.56 11.02 2.08
C GLN A 247 14.42 10.44 0.96
N LEU A 248 14.85 11.28 0.01
CA LEU A 248 15.71 10.86 -1.08
C LEU A 248 17.05 10.34 -0.58
N ALA A 249 17.67 11.01 0.39
CA ALA A 249 18.94 10.58 0.98
C ALA A 249 18.81 9.23 1.69
N LYS A 250 17.71 9.00 2.43
CA LYS A 250 17.41 7.70 3.06
C LYS A 250 17.32 6.58 2.03
N HIS A 251 16.50 6.77 1.00
CA HIS A 251 16.35 5.78 -0.06
C HIS A 251 17.67 5.50 -0.79
N GLN A 252 18.52 6.51 -1.00
CA GLN A 252 19.84 6.31 -1.61
C GLN A 252 20.78 5.50 -0.70
N TYR A 253 20.77 5.76 0.61
CA TYR A 253 21.57 5.01 1.58
C TYR A 253 21.12 3.55 1.69
N GLU A 254 19.82 3.31 1.81
CA GLU A 254 19.23 1.96 1.87
C GLU A 254 19.52 1.17 0.59
N ARG A 255 19.49 1.81 -0.58
CA ARG A 255 19.87 1.19 -1.86
C ARG A 255 21.35 0.87 -1.96
N LYS A 256 22.22 1.63 -1.29
CA LYS A 256 23.69 1.44 -1.34
C LYS A 256 24.17 0.32 -0.42
N ASN A 257 23.40 -0.03 0.61
CA ASN A 257 23.75 -1.05 1.61
C ASN A 257 23.03 -2.40 1.42
N ASN A 258 22.29 -2.60 0.33
CA ASN A 258 21.37 -3.74 0.24
C ASN A 258 22.02 -5.03 -0.33
N THR A 259 22.59 -5.85 0.55
CA THR A 259 22.51 -7.31 0.41
C THR A 259 21.63 -7.81 1.54
N ILE A 260 20.42 -8.27 1.21
CA ILE A 260 19.53 -8.91 2.19
C ILE A 260 20.23 -10.18 2.68
N ASP A 261 20.54 -10.26 3.98
CA ASP A 261 21.00 -11.50 4.58
C ASP A 261 19.84 -12.49 4.59
N GLU A 262 19.95 -13.56 3.81
CA GLU A 262 18.95 -14.62 3.72
C GLU A 262 18.66 -15.28 5.09
N ASN A 263 19.63 -15.26 6.01
CA ASN A 263 19.41 -15.74 7.38
C ASN A 263 18.50 -14.79 8.18
N GLU A 264 18.65 -13.48 7.99
CA GLU A 264 17.82 -12.48 8.63
C GLU A 264 16.38 -12.53 8.12
N LEU A 265 16.21 -12.68 6.80
CA LEU A 265 14.89 -12.89 6.18
C LEU A 265 14.23 -14.18 6.71
N THR A 266 14.97 -15.28 6.78
CA THR A 266 14.45 -16.57 7.29
C THR A 266 14.01 -16.45 8.75
N SER A 267 14.82 -15.79 9.58
CA SER A 267 14.50 -15.52 10.99
C SER A 267 13.26 -14.62 11.12
N PHE A 268 13.18 -13.57 10.30
CA PHE A 268 12.02 -12.67 10.24
C PHE A 268 10.75 -13.44 9.94
N LEU A 269 10.72 -14.23 8.85
CA LEU A 269 9.55 -15.00 8.44
C LEU A 269 9.10 -15.98 9.53
N LYS A 270 10.05 -16.75 10.09
CA LYS A 270 9.75 -17.73 11.13
C LYS A 270 9.07 -17.10 12.34
N ALA A 271 9.51 -15.92 12.76
CA ALA A 271 8.91 -15.21 13.90
C ALA A 271 7.48 -14.70 13.64
N ARG A 272 7.04 -14.56 12.38
CA ARG A 272 5.71 -14.03 12.03
C ARG A 272 4.68 -15.12 11.75
N LEU A 273 5.12 -16.28 11.24
CA LEU A 273 4.20 -17.35 10.83
C LEU A 273 3.42 -17.95 12.01
N ASP A 274 3.88 -17.78 13.25
CA ASP A 274 3.19 -18.23 14.46
C ASP A 274 2.22 -17.19 15.07
N LEU A 275 2.16 -15.98 14.51
CA LEU A 275 1.34 -14.89 15.07
C LEU A 275 -0.18 -15.20 15.01
N PRO A 276 -0.98 -14.70 15.98
CA PRO A 276 -2.43 -14.92 15.99
C PRO A 276 -3.14 -14.48 14.71
N ILE A 277 -2.70 -13.37 14.11
CA ILE A 277 -3.20 -12.89 12.82
C ILE A 277 -2.99 -13.92 11.70
N VAL A 278 -1.85 -14.61 11.66
CA VAL A 278 -1.56 -15.64 10.64
C VAL A 278 -2.49 -16.83 10.81
N ARG A 279 -2.78 -17.24 12.05
CA ARG A 279 -3.77 -18.31 12.32
C ARG A 279 -5.16 -17.92 11.82
N ARG A 280 -5.58 -16.68 12.06
CA ARG A 280 -6.87 -16.14 11.57
C ARG A 280 -6.91 -16.08 10.05
N LEU A 281 -5.85 -15.58 9.41
CA LEU A 281 -5.76 -15.45 7.95
C LEU A 281 -5.63 -16.81 7.25
N SER A 282 -5.08 -17.82 7.92
CA SER A 282 -4.95 -19.18 7.35
C SER A 282 -6.29 -19.85 7.06
N ALA A 283 -7.40 -19.33 7.61
CA ALA A 283 -8.76 -19.75 7.23
C ALA A 283 -9.19 -19.23 5.85
N LYS A 284 -8.55 -18.15 5.35
CA LYS A 284 -8.88 -17.48 4.08
C LYS A 284 -7.79 -17.63 3.01
N TYR A 285 -6.53 -17.68 3.42
CA TYR A 285 -5.36 -17.66 2.54
C TYR A 285 -4.41 -18.81 2.85
N SER A 286 -3.73 -19.33 1.82
CA SER A 286 -2.67 -20.32 2.05
C SER A 286 -1.49 -19.71 2.81
N LEU A 287 -0.81 -20.53 3.63
CA LEU A 287 0.40 -20.09 4.35
C LEU A 287 1.48 -19.52 3.41
N LYS A 288 1.60 -20.06 2.19
CA LYS A 288 2.53 -19.57 1.17
C LYS A 288 2.25 -18.13 0.74
N ILE A 289 0.97 -17.72 0.70
CA ILE A 289 0.58 -16.33 0.38
C ILE A 289 0.97 -15.41 1.53
N ILE A 290 0.66 -15.81 2.76
CA ILE A 290 0.96 -15.01 3.96
C ILE A 290 2.48 -14.85 4.13
N GLU A 291 3.23 -15.94 4.00
CA GLU A 291 4.69 -15.95 4.00
C GLU A 291 5.24 -15.02 2.91
N ARG A 292 4.71 -15.12 1.69
CA ARG A 292 5.13 -14.26 0.58
C ARG A 292 4.84 -12.79 0.81
N CYS A 293 3.71 -12.46 1.45
CA CYS A 293 3.40 -11.07 1.82
C CYS A 293 4.45 -10.51 2.79
N TYR A 294 4.82 -11.26 3.83
CA TYR A 294 5.88 -10.87 4.75
C TYR A 294 7.25 -10.79 4.06
N GLU A 295 7.57 -11.73 3.18
CA GLU A 295 8.83 -11.75 2.44
C GLU A 295 8.96 -10.50 1.56
N VAL A 296 7.92 -10.18 0.77
CA VAL A 296 7.91 -9.00 -0.10
C VAL A 296 7.93 -7.72 0.73
N GLN A 297 7.19 -7.66 1.83
CA GLN A 297 7.18 -6.51 2.73
C GLN A 297 8.59 -6.24 3.28
N TYR A 298 9.26 -7.26 3.78
CA TYR A 298 10.60 -7.15 4.32
C TYR A 298 11.62 -6.82 3.23
N LYS A 299 11.56 -7.48 2.07
CA LYS A 299 12.49 -7.21 0.96
C LYS A 299 12.39 -5.79 0.40
N LEU A 300 11.21 -5.18 0.44
CA LEU A 300 10.99 -3.83 -0.09
C LEU A 300 11.18 -2.74 0.96
N ASN A 301 10.72 -2.95 2.18
CA ASN A 301 10.62 -1.92 3.21
C ASN A 301 11.50 -2.16 4.43
N HIS A 302 12.14 -3.33 4.53
CA HIS A 302 12.94 -3.76 5.69
C HIS A 302 12.19 -3.62 7.03
N ASN A 303 10.87 -3.86 7.02
CA ASN A 303 10.01 -3.73 8.19
C ASN A 303 8.79 -4.68 8.12
N ASP A 304 7.92 -4.61 9.12
CA ASP A 304 6.67 -5.36 9.22
C ASP A 304 5.48 -4.57 8.67
N PHE A 305 4.30 -5.21 8.57
CA PHE A 305 3.04 -4.51 8.26
C PHE A 305 2.64 -3.59 9.41
N ARG A 306 2.09 -2.41 9.09
CA ARG A 306 1.65 -1.41 10.08
C ARG A 306 0.42 -1.85 10.86
N SER A 307 -0.39 -2.72 10.28
CA SER A 307 -1.63 -3.21 10.88
C SER A 307 -2.03 -4.57 10.32
N ASP A 308 -2.87 -5.28 11.09
CA ASP A 308 -3.55 -6.49 10.64
C ASP A 308 -4.31 -6.27 9.32
N SER A 309 -4.94 -5.10 9.17
CA SER A 309 -5.66 -4.71 7.96
C SER A 309 -4.74 -4.53 6.76
N GLU A 310 -3.52 -4.00 6.95
CA GLU A 310 -2.54 -3.89 5.87
C GLU A 310 -2.08 -5.28 5.41
N LEU A 311 -1.80 -6.20 6.34
CA LEU A 311 -1.47 -7.58 5.98
C LEU A 311 -2.64 -8.28 5.29
N GLU A 312 -3.86 -8.17 5.81
CA GLU A 312 -5.06 -8.77 5.22
C GLU A 312 -5.30 -8.26 3.79
N MET A 313 -5.14 -6.95 3.57
CA MET A 313 -5.18 -6.34 2.23
C MET A 313 -4.12 -6.92 1.30
N ASN A 314 -2.87 -7.02 1.75
CA ASN A 314 -1.78 -7.53 0.90
C ASN A 314 -1.99 -9.01 0.54
N CYS A 315 -2.47 -9.82 1.49
CA CYS A 315 -2.87 -11.20 1.24
C CYS A 315 -4.00 -11.29 0.21
N PHE A 316 -5.03 -10.43 0.34
CA PHE A 316 -6.15 -10.34 -0.59
C PHE A 316 -5.68 -10.01 -2.02
N LEU A 317 -4.86 -8.96 -2.17
CA LEU A 317 -4.34 -8.52 -3.47
C LEU A 317 -3.45 -9.57 -4.11
N LEU A 318 -2.59 -10.22 -3.33
CA LEU A 318 -1.73 -11.28 -3.82
C LEU A 318 -2.54 -12.49 -4.29
N GLN A 319 -3.55 -12.92 -3.51
CA GLN A 319 -4.47 -14.00 -3.88
C GLN A 319 -5.19 -13.68 -5.21
N LYS A 320 -5.80 -12.49 -5.31
CA LYS A 320 -6.47 -12.03 -6.55
C LYS A 320 -5.54 -12.05 -7.75
N GLN A 321 -4.34 -11.53 -7.59
CA GLN A 321 -3.33 -11.53 -8.65
C GLN A 321 -2.98 -12.96 -9.10
N LEU A 322 -2.79 -13.88 -8.17
CA LEU A 322 -2.49 -15.28 -8.49
C LEU A 322 -3.67 -15.95 -9.22
N ASP A 323 -4.90 -15.69 -8.77
CA ASP A 323 -6.11 -16.26 -9.36
C ASP A 323 -6.37 -15.77 -10.79
N ILE A 324 -6.03 -14.51 -11.07
CA ILE A 324 -6.17 -13.91 -12.38
C ILE A 324 -5.04 -14.42 -13.28
N ILE A 325 -3.78 -14.21 -12.89
CA ILE A 325 -2.62 -14.50 -13.74
C ILE A 325 -2.51 -16.02 -13.98
N ARG A 326 -2.56 -16.86 -12.94
CA ARG A 326 -2.34 -18.33 -13.05
C ARG A 326 -1.13 -18.71 -13.91
N GLY A 327 -0.06 -17.91 -13.85
CA GLY A 327 1.15 -18.06 -14.69
C GLY A 327 1.04 -17.55 -16.13
N ASP A 328 -0.13 -17.09 -16.57
CA ASP A 328 -0.33 -16.54 -17.92
C ASP A 328 0.01 -15.05 -17.98
N LYS A 329 1.19 -14.75 -18.53
CA LYS A 329 1.67 -13.37 -18.70
C LYS A 329 0.82 -12.55 -19.66
N GLN A 330 0.02 -13.16 -20.54
CA GLN A 330 -0.85 -12.42 -21.47
C GLN A 330 -1.97 -11.67 -20.73
N LYS A 331 -2.28 -12.07 -19.49
CA LYS A 331 -3.26 -11.39 -18.63
C LYS A 331 -2.74 -10.11 -17.99
N LEU A 332 -1.43 -9.85 -18.07
CA LEU A 332 -0.86 -8.54 -17.75
C LEU A 332 -1.07 -7.62 -18.95
N ILE A 333 -1.77 -6.50 -18.73
CA ILE A 333 -2.13 -5.55 -19.79
C ILE A 333 -1.19 -4.36 -19.71
N THR A 334 -0.70 -3.88 -20.87
CA THR A 334 0.00 -2.58 -20.90
C THR A 334 -1.00 -1.45 -21.16
N PRO A 335 -0.80 -0.23 -20.63
CA PRO A 335 -1.66 0.91 -20.93
C PRO A 335 -1.86 1.13 -22.44
N SER A 336 -0.83 0.88 -23.24
CA SER A 336 -0.88 1.00 -24.71
C SER A 336 -1.59 -0.14 -25.43
N ASP A 337 -2.01 -1.21 -24.75
CA ASP A 337 -2.67 -2.35 -25.40
C ASP A 337 -3.98 -1.91 -26.05
N SER A 338 -4.05 -2.07 -27.37
CA SER A 338 -5.24 -1.81 -28.19
C SER A 338 -6.20 -3.02 -28.21
N ARG A 339 -6.25 -3.83 -27.14
CA ARG A 339 -7.13 -4.99 -27.08
C ARG A 339 -8.55 -4.54 -27.38
N LYS A 340 -9.08 -5.05 -28.51
CA LYS A 340 -10.43 -4.79 -28.97
C LYS A 340 -11.36 -5.04 -27.80
N SER A 341 -12.25 -4.09 -27.53
CA SER A 341 -13.52 -4.39 -26.89
C SER A 341 -14.00 -5.75 -27.38
N VAL A 342 -14.34 -6.66 -26.47
CA VAL A 342 -15.20 -7.79 -26.82
C VAL A 342 -16.34 -7.18 -27.65
N PRO A 343 -16.67 -7.74 -28.85
CA PRO A 343 -17.60 -7.10 -29.77
C PRO A 343 -18.84 -6.66 -29.01
N VAL A 344 -19.11 -5.36 -29.05
CA VAL A 344 -20.44 -4.86 -28.76
C VAL A 344 -21.31 -5.43 -29.87
N ASP A 345 -21.96 -6.55 -29.59
CA ASP A 345 -23.00 -7.07 -30.47
C ASP A 345 -24.08 -5.99 -30.52
N THR A 346 -24.05 -5.24 -31.61
CA THR A 346 -24.87 -4.07 -31.85
C THR A 346 -26.19 -4.54 -32.44
N THR A 347 -26.91 -5.38 -31.70
CA THR A 347 -28.32 -5.69 -31.89
C THR A 347 -28.84 -6.51 -30.72
N CYS A 348 -29.57 -5.88 -29.79
CA CYS A 348 -30.85 -6.37 -29.25
C CYS A 348 -31.30 -5.45 -28.10
N HIS A 349 -32.49 -4.88 -28.23
CA HIS A 349 -33.19 -4.08 -27.23
C HIS A 349 -33.11 -4.67 -25.80
N THR A 350 -32.71 -3.89 -24.80
CA THR A 350 -33.23 -4.08 -23.44
C THR A 350 -33.64 -2.76 -22.79
N LYS A 351 -34.91 -2.76 -22.38
CA LYS A 351 -35.76 -1.73 -21.79
C LYS A 351 -35.31 -1.31 -20.36
N PRO A 352 -35.92 -0.26 -19.76
CA PRO A 352 -35.34 0.57 -18.72
C PRO A 352 -35.15 -0.15 -17.38
N GLN A 353 -34.56 0.58 -16.43
CA GLN A 353 -34.45 0.21 -15.01
C GLN A 353 -35.83 0.08 -14.31
N GLN A 354 -36.81 -0.59 -14.91
CA GLN A 354 -38.18 -0.74 -14.39
C GLN A 354 -38.28 -1.85 -13.34
N CYS A 355 -39.05 -1.58 -12.29
CA CYS A 355 -39.36 -2.48 -11.19
C CYS A 355 -39.74 -3.87 -11.72
N ARG A 356 -39.10 -4.92 -11.20
CA ARG A 356 -39.38 -6.31 -11.64
C ARG A 356 -40.68 -6.89 -11.07
N ILE A 357 -41.45 -6.06 -10.38
CA ILE A 357 -42.70 -6.45 -9.70
C ILE A 357 -43.87 -5.79 -10.42
N CYS A 358 -43.93 -4.47 -10.45
CA CYS A 358 -45.02 -3.78 -11.17
C CYS A 358 -44.72 -3.56 -12.66
N PHE A 359 -43.44 -3.55 -13.08
CA PHE A 359 -43.02 -3.18 -14.45
C PHE A 359 -43.46 -1.78 -14.92
N GLU A 360 -44.00 -0.97 -14.02
CA GLU A 360 -44.51 0.38 -14.28
C GLU A 360 -43.47 1.43 -13.87
N GLU A 361 -43.08 1.38 -12.59
CA GLU A 361 -42.20 2.36 -11.96
C GLU A 361 -40.72 1.97 -12.03
N GLU A 362 -39.82 2.94 -11.87
CA GLU A 362 -38.38 2.68 -11.85
C GLU A 362 -37.95 1.95 -10.56
N ARG A 363 -36.92 1.11 -10.69
CA ARG A 363 -36.25 0.49 -9.54
C ARG A 363 -35.61 1.61 -8.74
N GLN A 364 -35.84 1.57 -7.44
CA GLN A 364 -35.26 2.53 -6.50
C GLN A 364 -34.79 1.84 -5.23
N LEU A 365 -35.06 0.55 -5.03
CA LEU A 365 -34.70 -0.17 -3.82
C LEU A 365 -33.77 -1.35 -4.08
N ALA A 366 -32.67 -1.38 -3.33
CA ALA A 366 -31.80 -2.54 -3.16
C ALA A 366 -32.14 -3.27 -1.86
N CYS A 367 -32.34 -4.59 -1.94
CA CYS A 367 -32.65 -5.43 -0.78
C CYS A 367 -31.38 -5.75 0.01
N LEU A 368 -31.34 -5.49 1.32
CA LEU A 368 -30.25 -5.93 2.19
C LEU A 368 -30.60 -7.23 2.91
N PRO A 369 -29.65 -8.17 3.09
CA PRO A 369 -28.21 -8.02 2.80
C PRO A 369 -27.80 -8.44 1.37
N CYS A 370 -28.69 -8.94 0.53
CA CYS A 370 -28.30 -9.55 -0.75
C CYS A 370 -27.89 -8.57 -1.87
N GLY A 371 -28.18 -7.28 -1.71
CA GLY A 371 -27.81 -6.21 -2.64
C GLY A 371 -28.64 -6.13 -3.93
N HIS A 372 -29.65 -6.99 -4.11
CA HIS A 372 -30.41 -7.03 -5.37
C HIS A 372 -31.31 -5.80 -5.54
N PHE A 373 -31.01 -5.02 -6.58
CA PHE A 373 -31.77 -3.86 -7.02
C PHE A 373 -32.91 -4.28 -7.95
N CYS A 374 -34.12 -4.41 -7.41
CA CYS A 374 -35.22 -5.08 -8.13
C CYS A 374 -36.62 -4.45 -7.97
N ALA A 375 -36.83 -3.57 -6.98
CA ALA A 375 -38.15 -3.01 -6.66
C ALA A 375 -38.18 -1.48 -6.73
N CYS A 376 -39.33 -0.89 -7.07
CA CYS A 376 -39.62 0.53 -6.80
C CYS A 376 -39.96 0.69 -5.30
N THR A 377 -40.04 1.93 -4.81
CA THR A 377 -40.39 2.21 -3.40
C THR A 377 -41.74 1.63 -2.99
N CYS A 378 -42.74 1.69 -3.86
CA CYS A 378 -44.08 1.18 -3.59
C CYS A 378 -44.10 -0.35 -3.48
N CYS A 379 -43.47 -1.06 -4.43
CA CYS A 379 -43.45 -2.53 -4.41
C CYS A 379 -42.52 -3.11 -3.33
N GLY A 380 -41.54 -2.36 -2.83
CA GLY A 380 -40.65 -2.86 -1.78
C GLY A 380 -41.27 -2.93 -0.39
N TYR A 381 -42.28 -2.10 -0.10
CA TYR A 381 -42.84 -1.92 1.26
C TYR A 381 -43.50 -3.17 1.87
N GLY A 382 -43.68 -4.25 1.11
CA GLY A 382 -44.27 -5.51 1.57
C GLY A 382 -43.38 -6.75 1.40
N LEU A 383 -42.13 -6.60 0.95
CA LEU A 383 -41.27 -7.77 0.70
C LEU A 383 -40.54 -8.17 1.98
N GLN A 384 -40.76 -9.41 2.42
CA GLN A 384 -39.97 -10.05 3.49
C GLN A 384 -38.78 -10.85 2.94
N THR A 385 -38.82 -11.23 1.67
CA THR A 385 -37.74 -11.97 0.99
C THR A 385 -37.47 -11.36 -0.38
N CYS A 386 -36.21 -11.40 -0.81
CA CYS A 386 -35.78 -10.84 -2.09
C CYS A 386 -36.42 -11.62 -3.25
N PRO A 387 -37.12 -10.96 -4.19
CA PRO A 387 -37.72 -11.64 -5.35
C PRO A 387 -36.69 -12.32 -6.27
N VAL A 388 -35.42 -11.90 -6.21
CA VAL A 388 -34.36 -12.42 -7.07
C VAL A 388 -33.70 -13.66 -6.44
N CYS A 389 -33.30 -13.59 -5.18
CA CYS A 389 -32.50 -14.64 -4.54
C CYS A 389 -33.15 -15.28 -3.31
N ARG A 390 -34.38 -14.86 -2.96
CA ARG A 390 -35.20 -15.35 -1.83
C ARG A 390 -34.61 -15.17 -0.43
N THR A 391 -33.45 -14.52 -0.30
CA THR A 391 -32.87 -14.13 0.99
C THR A 391 -33.83 -13.23 1.75
N THR A 392 -34.01 -13.47 3.04
CA THR A 392 -34.81 -12.62 3.94
C THR A 392 -34.27 -11.20 3.93
N ILE A 393 -35.16 -10.23 3.70
CA ILE A 393 -34.82 -8.82 3.63
C ILE A 393 -34.79 -8.27 5.05
N GLN A 394 -33.63 -7.73 5.44
CA GLN A 394 -33.44 -7.08 6.73
C GLN A 394 -33.76 -5.58 6.65
N SER A 395 -33.44 -4.95 5.53
CA SER A 395 -33.73 -3.54 5.26
C SER A 395 -33.62 -3.24 3.77
N PHE A 396 -34.05 -2.04 3.36
CA PHE A 396 -33.86 -1.54 2.00
C PHE A 396 -32.95 -0.32 1.99
N VAL A 397 -32.15 -0.20 0.94
CA VAL A 397 -31.44 1.03 0.60
C VAL A 397 -32.08 1.63 -0.63
N ARG A 398 -32.50 2.90 -0.53
CA ARG A 398 -33.00 3.64 -1.68
C ARG A 398 -31.83 4.16 -2.51
N LEU A 399 -31.81 3.82 -3.79
CA LEU A 399 -30.87 4.35 -4.78
C LEU A 399 -31.61 5.38 -5.61
N TYR A 400 -30.99 6.54 -5.77
CA TYR A 400 -31.44 7.59 -6.69
C TYR A 400 -30.65 7.37 -7.97
N CYS A 401 -31.36 6.98 -9.03
CA CYS A 401 -30.80 6.71 -10.35
C CYS A 401 -30.92 7.92 -11.25
#